data_AF-A0A5C6Q764-F1
#
_entry.id   AF-A0A5C6Q764-F1
#
_cell.length_a   1.000
_cell.length_b   1.000
_cell.length_c   1.000
_cell.angle_alpha   90.00
_cell.angle_beta   90.00
_cell.angle_gamma   90.00
#
_symmetry.space_group_name_H-M   'P 1'
#
loop_
_entity.id
_entity.type
_entity.pdbx_description
1 polymer ?
#
loop_
_entity_poly.entity_id
_entity_poly.type
_entity_poly.pdbx_seq_one_letter_code
_entity_poly.pdbx_strand_id
1 'polypeptide(L)'
;MKKDDLYIAILHFGKANLGKPIKFIDLREHLTSEGYEFDEFSVSQFFSALFVDSTSPRGNTPGKLNKEGRYFLEHEGYFNLLEHEELVSARTSSFWATIFASIAIVISIISAVCSVYYSQLQIKTPVTLNQLQLDKMNNVNIENSINTLIDISKQNVTSINALKEELEAIKAHNNTP
;
A
#
# COMPACT_ATOMS: atom_id res chain seq x y z
N MET A 1 -25.91 -12.66 13.97
CA MET A 1 -24.55 -12.93 14.51
C MET A 1 -24.35 -14.44 14.47
N LYS A 2 -23.27 -14.96 13.88
CA LYS A 2 -22.93 -16.38 14.11
C LYS A 2 -22.60 -16.49 15.60
N LYS A 3 -23.23 -17.42 16.32
CA LYS A 3 -22.81 -17.75 17.68
C LYS A 3 -21.38 -18.29 17.60
N ASP A 4 -20.53 -17.82 18.49
CA ASP A 4 -19.18 -18.35 18.60
C ASP A 4 -19.24 -19.83 19.01
N ASP A 5 -18.13 -20.55 18.82
CA ASP A 5 -18.02 -21.91 19.37
C ASP A 5 -18.20 -21.85 20.90
N LEU A 6 -18.87 -22.86 21.48
CA LEU A 6 -19.07 -22.98 22.93
C LEU A 6 -17.76 -22.81 23.70
N TYR A 7 -16.65 -23.35 23.19
CA TYR A 7 -15.33 -23.21 23.79
C TYR A 7 -14.87 -21.73 23.82
N ILE A 8 -15.06 -21.00 22.72
CA ILE A 8 -14.69 -19.59 22.60
C ILE A 8 -15.59 -18.72 23.48
N ALA A 9 -16.88 -19.05 23.60
CA ALA A 9 -17.81 -18.37 24.51
C ALA A 9 -17.39 -18.52 25.98
N ILE A 10 -16.96 -19.72 26.39
CA ILE A 10 -16.44 -19.98 27.74
C ILE A 10 -15.18 -19.13 28.01
N LEU A 11 -14.28 -19.05 27.03
CA LEU A 11 -13.08 -18.22 27.14
C LEU A 11 -13.40 -16.72 27.22
N HIS A 12 -14.36 -16.22 26.43
CA HIS A 12 -14.81 -14.84 26.51
C HIS A 12 -15.39 -14.51 27.88
N PHE A 13 -16.19 -15.41 28.47
CA PHE A 13 -16.69 -15.26 29.83
C PHE A 13 -15.55 -15.20 30.85
N GLY A 14 -14.54 -16.07 30.72
CA GLY A 14 -13.35 -16.04 31.55
C GLY A 14 -12.57 -14.73 31.43
N LYS A 15 -12.36 -14.24 30.20
CA LYS A 15 -11.69 -12.95 29.91
C LYS A 15 -12.42 -11.76 30.53
N ALA A 16 -13.75 -11.74 30.46
CA ALA A 16 -14.57 -10.68 31.07
C ALA A 16 -14.44 -10.63 32.60
N ASN A 17 -14.06 -11.75 33.23
CA ASN A 17 -13.93 -11.88 34.68
C ASN A 17 -12.46 -12.01 35.15
N LEU A 18 -11.49 -11.57 34.35
CA LEU A 18 -10.08 -11.61 34.72
C LEU A 18 -9.82 -10.95 36.09
N GLY A 19 -9.05 -11.64 36.92
CA GLY A 19 -8.72 -11.19 38.28
C GLY A 19 -9.81 -11.40 39.32
N LYS A 20 -10.98 -11.95 38.95
CA LYS A 20 -12.05 -12.32 39.89
C LYS A 20 -12.30 -13.83 39.83
N PRO A 21 -12.55 -14.47 40.99
CA PRO A 21 -12.95 -15.87 40.99
C PRO A 21 -14.37 -15.98 40.43
N ILE A 22 -14.60 -16.96 39.56
CA ILE A 22 -15.90 -17.30 39.02
C ILE A 22 -16.36 -18.66 39.53
N LYS A 23 -17.67 -18.88 39.59
CA LYS A 23 -18.24 -20.21 39.83
C LYS A 23 -18.68 -20.84 38.52
N PHE A 24 -18.76 -22.16 38.51
CA PHE A 24 -19.31 -22.91 37.38
C PHE A 24 -20.77 -22.55 37.09
N ILE A 25 -21.55 -22.30 38.16
CA ILE A 25 -22.95 -21.91 38.05
C ILE A 25 -23.12 -20.59 37.27
N ASP A 26 -22.24 -19.61 37.51
CA ASP A 26 -22.26 -18.30 36.86
C ASP A 26 -22.01 -18.45 35.36
N LEU A 27 -21.03 -19.28 34.97
CA LEU A 27 -20.77 -19.60 33.56
C LEU A 27 -21.98 -20.27 32.92
N ARG A 28 -22.58 -21.26 33.58
CA ARG A 28 -23.73 -22.00 33.05
C ARG A 28 -24.92 -21.08 32.82
N GLU A 29 -25.23 -20.22 33.78
CA GLU A 29 -26.29 -19.23 33.68
C GLU A 29 -26.01 -18.24 32.55
N HIS A 30 -24.76 -17.77 32.42
CA HIS A 30 -24.35 -16.90 31.32
C HIS A 30 -24.55 -17.56 29.96
N LEU A 31 -24.01 -18.77 29.75
CA LEU A 31 -24.16 -19.49 28.48
C LEU A 31 -25.64 -19.76 28.14
N THR A 32 -26.46 -20.09 29.14
CA THR A 32 -27.91 -20.29 28.95
C THR A 32 -28.59 -18.98 28.57
N SER A 33 -28.22 -17.85 29.19
CA SER A 33 -28.79 -16.53 28.90
C SER A 33 -28.44 -16.02 27.50
N GLU A 34 -27.25 -16.37 27.00
CA GLU A 34 -26.82 -16.13 25.61
C GLU A 34 -27.46 -17.13 24.62
N GLY A 35 -28.26 -18.06 25.13
CA GLY A 35 -29.01 -19.05 24.36
C GLY A 35 -28.17 -20.19 23.80
N TYR A 36 -27.02 -20.51 24.40
CA TYR A 36 -26.26 -21.70 24.02
C TYR A 36 -27.00 -22.96 24.49
N GLU A 37 -27.10 -23.94 23.59
CA GLU A 37 -27.52 -25.30 23.93
C GLU A 37 -26.26 -26.13 24.14
N PHE A 38 -26.13 -26.75 25.30
CA PHE A 38 -24.95 -27.52 25.66
C PHE A 38 -25.29 -28.63 26.65
N ASP A 39 -24.47 -29.67 26.64
CA ASP A 39 -24.48 -30.73 27.62
C ASP A 39 -23.65 -30.33 28.86
N GLU A 40 -24.16 -30.60 30.07
CA GLU A 40 -23.51 -30.19 31.33
C GLU A 40 -22.14 -30.84 31.49
N PHE A 41 -21.98 -32.09 31.03
CA PHE A 41 -20.70 -32.80 31.09
C PHE A 41 -19.66 -32.13 30.19
N SER A 42 -20.04 -31.74 28.98
CA SER A 42 -19.17 -31.05 28.02
C SER A 42 -18.68 -29.69 28.55
N VAL A 43 -19.58 -28.86 29.08
CA VAL A 43 -19.20 -27.56 29.67
C VAL A 43 -18.38 -27.74 30.94
N SER A 44 -18.71 -28.74 31.77
CA SER A 44 -17.89 -29.07 32.95
C SER A 44 -16.48 -29.50 32.54
N GLN A 45 -16.32 -30.24 31.45
CA GLN A 45 -15.02 -30.68 30.96
C GLN A 45 -14.18 -29.49 30.49
N PHE A 46 -14.73 -28.64 29.62
CA PHE A 46 -14.05 -27.42 29.18
C PHE A 46 -13.72 -26.50 30.34
N PHE A 47 -14.66 -26.27 31.25
CA PHE A 47 -14.42 -25.45 32.43
C PHE A 47 -13.30 -26.03 33.30
N SER A 48 -13.29 -27.35 33.52
CA SER A 48 -12.25 -27.97 34.33
C SER A 48 -10.86 -27.89 33.71
N ALA A 49 -10.77 -27.81 32.39
CA ALA A 49 -9.52 -27.69 31.63
C ALA A 49 -9.04 -26.24 31.48
N LEU A 50 -9.95 -25.28 31.47
CA LEU A 50 -9.62 -23.87 31.22
C LEU A 50 -9.45 -23.04 32.49
N PHE A 51 -9.96 -23.50 33.63
CA PHE A 51 -9.96 -22.75 34.88
C PHE A 51 -9.35 -23.55 36.02
N VAL A 52 -8.65 -22.91 36.95
CA VAL A 52 -8.06 -23.54 38.15
C VAL A 52 -8.83 -23.16 39.39
N ASP A 53 -9.14 -24.14 40.22
CA ASP A 53 -9.66 -23.90 41.56
C ASP A 53 -8.62 -23.19 42.44
N SER A 54 -8.97 -22.02 42.96
CA SER A 54 -8.17 -21.23 43.89
C SER A 54 -7.73 -21.96 45.15
N THR A 55 -8.42 -23.02 45.53
CA THR A 55 -8.15 -23.83 46.72
C THR A 55 -7.33 -25.08 46.44
N SER A 56 -7.15 -25.46 45.16
CA SER A 56 -6.42 -26.67 44.75
C SER A 56 -5.19 -26.29 43.92
N PRO A 57 -3.98 -26.23 44.51
CA PRO A 57 -2.75 -25.95 43.77
C PRO A 57 -2.35 -27.06 42.77
N ARG A 58 -3.03 -28.22 42.80
CA ARG A 58 -2.79 -29.34 41.88
C ARG A 58 -3.73 -29.35 40.67
N GLY A 59 -4.51 -28.28 40.48
CA GLY A 59 -5.50 -28.17 39.41
C GLY A 59 -6.79 -28.94 39.72
N ASN A 60 -7.65 -29.01 38.71
CA ASN A 60 -8.95 -29.68 38.84
C ASN A 60 -8.82 -31.17 38.56
N THR A 61 -9.51 -31.99 39.36
CA THR A 61 -9.69 -33.40 39.01
C THR A 61 -10.84 -33.52 38.01
N PRO A 62 -10.62 -34.09 36.81
CA PRO A 62 -11.68 -34.30 35.83
C PRO A 62 -12.88 -35.04 36.45
N GLY A 63 -14.09 -34.54 36.19
CA GLY A 63 -15.33 -35.14 36.71
C GLY A 63 -15.63 -34.90 38.20
N LYS A 64 -14.80 -34.15 38.93
CA LYS A 64 -15.04 -33.74 40.33
C LYS A 64 -15.02 -32.22 40.47
N LEU A 65 -15.83 -31.55 39.65
CA LEU A 65 -15.98 -30.10 39.74
C LEU A 65 -16.75 -29.73 41.00
N ASN A 66 -16.16 -28.90 41.86
CA ASN A 66 -16.87 -28.32 42.98
C ASN A 66 -17.74 -27.17 42.45
N LYS A 67 -19.07 -27.35 42.41
CA LYS A 67 -19.98 -26.33 41.85
C LYS A 67 -19.91 -24.99 42.59
N GLU A 68 -19.52 -25.01 43.88
CA GLU A 68 -19.31 -23.82 44.71
C GLU A 68 -17.85 -23.34 44.74
N GLY A 69 -16.96 -24.03 44.02
CA GLY A 69 -15.56 -23.70 43.90
C GLY A 69 -15.35 -22.32 43.28
N ARG A 70 -14.24 -21.70 43.65
CA ARG A 70 -13.83 -20.39 43.13
C ARG A 70 -12.71 -20.62 42.13
N TYR A 71 -13.00 -20.36 40.86
CA TYR A 71 -12.12 -20.71 39.76
C TYR A 71 -11.56 -19.46 39.09
N PHE A 72 -10.32 -19.52 38.64
CA PHE A 72 -9.68 -18.47 37.86
C PHE A 72 -9.31 -19.01 36.48
N LEU A 73 -9.43 -18.17 35.45
CA LEU A 73 -9.03 -18.55 34.10
C LEU A 73 -7.52 -18.83 34.08
N GLU A 74 -7.13 -19.97 33.53
CA GLU A 74 -5.73 -20.30 33.31
C GLU A 74 -5.10 -19.36 32.27
N HIS A 75 -3.80 -19.12 32.42
CA HIS A 75 -3.04 -18.35 31.44
C HIS A 75 -3.13 -18.95 30.04
N GLU A 76 -3.10 -20.28 29.93
CA GLU A 76 -3.23 -20.99 28.66
C GLU A 76 -4.59 -20.71 27.98
N GLY A 77 -5.69 -20.76 28.73
CA GLY A 77 -7.01 -20.40 28.22
C GLY A 77 -7.06 -18.96 27.69
N TYR A 78 -6.45 -18.00 28.42
CA TYR A 78 -6.36 -16.62 27.97
C TYR A 78 -5.55 -16.46 26.68
N PHE A 79 -4.38 -17.11 26.56
CA PHE A 79 -3.56 -17.06 25.36
C PHE A 79 -4.24 -17.73 24.16
N ASN A 80 -4.95 -18.85 24.37
CA ASN A 80 -5.72 -19.50 23.31
C ASN A 80 -6.80 -18.57 22.74
N LEU A 81 -7.47 -17.79 23.59
CA LEU A 81 -8.43 -16.79 23.13
C LEU A 81 -7.75 -15.67 22.34
N LEU A 82 -6.61 -15.18 22.82
CA LEU A 82 -5.84 -14.14 22.15
C LEU A 82 -5.40 -14.60 20.76
N GLU A 83 -4.86 -15.82 20.64
CA GLU A 83 -4.46 -16.41 19.37
C GLU A 83 -5.66 -16.53 18.42
N HIS A 84 -6.82 -16.96 18.91
CA HIS A 84 -8.03 -17.02 18.10
C HIS A 84 -8.44 -15.63 17.59
N GLU A 85 -8.47 -14.61 18.45
CA GLU A 85 -8.78 -13.23 18.08
C GLU A 85 -7.77 -12.68 17.06
N GLU A 86 -6.48 -12.96 17.23
CA GLU A 86 -5.42 -12.59 16.30
C GLU A 86 -5.56 -13.28 14.94
N LEU A 87 -5.87 -14.58 14.91
CA LEU A 87 -6.11 -15.32 13.67
C LEU A 87 -7.33 -14.80 12.92
N VAL A 88 -8.43 -14.50 13.62
CA VAL A 88 -9.62 -13.90 13.02
C VAL A 88 -9.31 -12.51 12.46
N SER A 89 -8.59 -11.68 13.22
CA SER A 89 -8.15 -10.36 12.78
C SER A 89 -7.21 -10.45 11.57
N ALA A 90 -6.23 -11.35 11.57
CA ALA A 90 -5.31 -11.58 10.48
C ALA A 90 -6.03 -12.04 9.20
N ARG A 91 -7.05 -12.91 9.33
CA ARG A 91 -7.87 -13.36 8.20
C ARG A 91 -8.67 -12.21 7.59
N THR A 92 -9.32 -11.38 8.42
CA THR A 92 -10.09 -10.23 7.93
C THR A 92 -9.18 -9.20 7.25
N SER A 93 -8.02 -8.92 7.86
CA SER A 93 -6.99 -8.06 7.26
C SER A 93 -6.50 -8.59 5.90
N SER A 94 -6.18 -9.89 5.83
CA SER A 94 -5.75 -10.55 4.58
C SER A 94 -6.83 -10.52 3.49
N PHE A 95 -8.10 -10.67 3.88
CA PHE A 95 -9.23 -10.58 2.96
C PHE A 95 -9.34 -9.18 2.35
N TRP A 96 -9.27 -8.13 3.18
CA TRP A 96 -9.28 -6.75 2.68
C TRP A 96 -8.07 -6.44 1.82
N ALA A 97 -6.88 -6.87 2.21
CA ALA A 97 -5.66 -6.71 1.41
C ALA A 97 -5.81 -7.35 0.02
N THR A 98 -6.43 -8.53 -0.05
CA THR A 98 -6.71 -9.23 -1.31
C THR A 98 -7.68 -8.45 -2.19
N ILE A 99 -8.73 -7.86 -1.60
CA ILE A 99 -9.67 -6.98 -2.33
C ILE A 99 -8.93 -5.76 -2.90
N PHE A 100 -8.14 -5.07 -2.08
CA PHE A 100 -7.38 -3.91 -2.54
C PHE A 100 -6.42 -4.25 -3.66
N ALA A 101 -5.68 -5.35 -3.54
CA ALA A 101 -4.80 -5.84 -4.60
C ALA A 101 -5.57 -6.15 -5.89
N SER A 102 -6.75 -6.78 -5.78
CA SER A 102 -7.60 -7.08 -6.93
C SER A 102 -8.07 -5.82 -7.64
N ILE A 103 -8.50 -4.80 -6.89
CA ILE A 103 -8.91 -3.50 -7.45
C ILE A 103 -7.72 -2.82 -8.14
N ALA A 104 -6.54 -2.86 -7.53
CA ALA A 104 -5.33 -2.28 -8.12
C ALA A 104 -4.97 -2.95 -9.47
N ILE A 105 -5.05 -4.28 -9.55
CA ILE A 105 -4.85 -5.02 -10.81
C ILE A 105 -5.84 -4.57 -11.89
N VAL A 106 -7.12 -4.41 -11.55
CA VAL A 106 -8.15 -3.95 -12.49
C VAL A 106 -7.83 -2.54 -12.98
N ILE A 107 -7.45 -1.62 -12.09
CA ILE A 107 -7.06 -0.24 -12.45
C ILE A 107 -5.84 -0.25 -13.37
N SER A 108 -4.83 -1.07 -13.09
CA SER A 108 -3.65 -1.22 -13.94
C SER A 108 -4.01 -1.69 -15.36
N ILE A 109 -4.91 -2.67 -15.47
CA ILE A 109 -5.38 -3.17 -16.78
C ILE A 109 -6.12 -2.05 -17.54
N ILE A 110 -7.06 -1.36 -16.89
CA ILE A 110 -7.82 -0.27 -17.52
C ILE A 110 -6.87 0.85 -17.97
N SER A 111 -5.92 1.24 -17.14
CA SER A 111 -4.91 2.26 -17.46
C SER A 111 -4.09 1.87 -18.70
N ALA A 112 -3.64 0.62 -18.77
CA ALA A 112 -2.90 0.10 -19.92
C ALA A 112 -3.76 0.15 -21.21
N VAL A 113 -5.02 -0.29 -21.15
CA VAL A 113 -5.95 -0.24 -22.29
C VAL A 113 -6.19 1.19 -22.75
N CYS A 114 -6.46 2.12 -21.83
CA CYS A 114 -6.65 3.53 -22.14
C CYS A 114 -5.40 4.14 -22.78
N SER A 115 -4.21 3.84 -22.26
CA SER A 115 -2.94 4.31 -22.81
C SER A 115 -2.75 3.87 -24.26
N VAL A 116 -3.00 2.59 -24.56
CA VAL A 116 -2.94 2.06 -25.93
C VAL A 116 -3.97 2.73 -26.83
N TYR A 117 -5.20 2.92 -26.35
CA TYR A 117 -6.26 3.58 -27.10
C TYR A 117 -5.90 5.03 -27.46
N TYR A 118 -5.42 5.82 -26.50
CA TYR A 118 -5.01 7.20 -26.75
C TYR A 118 -3.79 7.28 -27.67
N SER A 119 -2.83 6.36 -27.53
CA SER A 119 -1.68 6.28 -28.43
C SER A 119 -2.13 6.05 -29.88
N GLN A 120 -3.05 5.11 -30.11
CA GLN A 120 -3.62 4.89 -31.45
C GLN A 120 -4.41 6.09 -31.98
N LEU A 121 -5.16 6.77 -31.11
CA LEU A 121 -5.90 7.98 -31.47
C LEU A 121 -4.95 9.08 -31.92
N GLN A 122 -3.86 9.30 -31.17
CA GLN A 122 -2.83 10.29 -31.50
C GLN A 122 -2.19 10.02 -32.87
N ILE A 123 -1.85 8.76 -33.17
CA ILE A 123 -1.29 8.37 -34.47
C ILE A 123 -2.25 8.67 -35.62
N LYS A 124 -3.56 8.49 -35.40
CA LYS A 124 -4.59 8.71 -36.43
C LYS A 124 -4.99 10.17 -36.59
N THR A 125 -4.83 11.01 -35.56
CA THR A 125 -5.11 12.44 -35.68
C THR A 125 -4.03 13.12 -36.53
N PRO A 126 -4.39 13.69 -37.69
CA PRO A 126 -3.44 14.45 -38.48
C PRO A 126 -2.94 15.65 -37.68
N VAL A 127 -1.63 15.75 -37.51
CA VAL A 127 -1.00 16.90 -36.88
C VAL A 127 -1.11 18.07 -37.85
N THR A 128 -2.11 18.92 -37.64
CA THR A 128 -2.22 20.18 -38.37
C THR A 128 -1.26 21.19 -37.75
N LEU A 129 -0.24 21.60 -38.50
CA LEU A 129 0.62 22.72 -38.10
C LEU A 129 -0.23 23.98 -38.01
N ASN A 130 -0.23 24.61 -36.83
CA ASN A 130 -0.87 25.90 -36.63
C ASN A 130 -0.07 26.98 -37.41
N GLN A 131 -0.75 27.99 -37.97
CA GLN A 131 -0.08 29.15 -38.61
C GLN A 131 1.00 29.77 -37.72
N LEU A 132 0.78 29.83 -36.40
CA LEU A 132 1.77 30.35 -35.45
C LEU A 132 3.05 29.49 -35.38
N GLN A 133 2.93 28.18 -35.61
CA GLN A 133 4.09 27.26 -35.70
C GLN A 133 4.81 27.40 -37.04
N LEU A 134 4.07 27.60 -38.12
CA LEU A 134 4.62 27.91 -39.45
C LEU A 134 5.39 29.24 -39.43
N ASP A 135 4.84 30.29 -38.83
CA ASP A 135 5.49 31.59 -38.71
C ASP A 135 6.76 31.52 -37.88
N LYS A 136 6.78 30.73 -36.80
CA LYS A 136 7.99 30.47 -36.01
C LYS A 136 9.05 29.72 -36.82
N MET A 137 8.67 28.69 -37.58
CA MET A 137 9.63 27.98 -38.44
C MET A 137 10.20 28.89 -39.53
N ASN A 138 9.37 29.71 -40.15
CA ASN A 138 9.81 30.66 -41.17
C ASN A 138 10.76 31.72 -40.58
N ASN A 139 10.45 32.27 -39.41
CA ASN A 139 11.29 33.26 -38.74
C ASN A 139 12.66 32.68 -38.34
N VAL A 140 12.70 31.46 -37.81
CA VAL A 140 13.97 30.78 -37.49
C VAL A 140 14.81 30.53 -38.74
N ASN A 141 14.17 30.14 -39.85
CA ASN A 141 14.88 29.91 -41.10
C ASN A 141 15.43 31.22 -41.70
N ILE A 142 14.67 32.31 -41.59
CA ILE A 142 15.09 33.65 -42.00
C ILE A 142 16.25 34.13 -41.11
N GLU A 143 16.16 33.97 -39.79
CA GLU A 143 17.21 34.39 -38.85
C GLU A 143 18.53 33.64 -39.08
N ASN A 144 18.47 32.33 -39.30
CA ASN A 144 19.65 31.53 -39.67
C ASN A 144 20.24 31.97 -41.02
N SER A 145 19.40 32.30 -41.99
CA SER A 145 19.84 32.82 -43.29
C SER A 145 20.49 34.20 -43.16
N ILE A 146 19.97 35.07 -42.28
CA ILE A 146 20.56 36.38 -41.99
C ILE A 146 21.91 36.23 -41.29
N ASN A 147 22.02 35.36 -40.30
CA ASN A 147 23.26 35.14 -39.56
C ASN A 147 24.37 34.60 -40.46
N THR A 148 24.06 33.67 -41.37
CA THR A 148 25.03 33.17 -42.36
C THR A 148 25.50 34.26 -43.32
N LEU A 149 24.59 35.14 -43.78
CA LEU A 149 24.96 36.29 -44.62
C LEU A 149 25.85 37.30 -43.89
N ILE A 150 25.59 37.55 -42.59
CA ILE A 150 26.41 38.43 -41.75
C ILE A 150 27.83 37.86 -41.61
N ASP A 151 27.97 36.56 -41.40
CA ASP A 151 29.27 35.92 -41.25
C ASP A 151 30.07 35.93 -42.55
N ILE A 152 29.43 35.69 -43.70
CA ILE A 152 30.05 35.86 -45.02
C ILE A 152 30.50 37.31 -45.21
N SER A 153 29.67 38.29 -44.83
CA SER A 153 30.02 39.70 -44.95
C SER A 153 31.24 40.06 -44.08
N LYS A 154 31.31 39.55 -42.85
CA LYS A 154 32.47 39.77 -41.97
C LYS A 154 33.74 39.16 -42.58
N GLN A 155 33.65 37.93 -43.09
CA GLN A 155 34.78 37.27 -43.74
C GLN A 155 35.29 38.09 -44.93
N ASN A 156 34.38 38.59 -45.78
CA ASN A 156 34.75 39.42 -46.93
C ASN A 156 35.44 40.73 -46.50
N VAL A 157 34.97 41.38 -45.43
CA VAL A 157 35.62 42.60 -44.89
C VAL A 157 37.04 42.29 -44.41
N THR A 158 37.23 41.18 -43.69
CA THR A 158 38.55 40.75 -43.24
C THR A 158 39.49 40.49 -44.42
N SER A 159 39.02 39.79 -45.45
CA SER A 159 39.79 39.56 -46.68
C SER A 159 40.14 40.86 -47.41
N ILE A 160 39.22 41.82 -47.49
CA ILE A 160 39.48 43.13 -48.10
C ILE A 160 40.55 43.90 -47.31
N ASN A 161 40.50 43.87 -45.97
CA ASN A 161 41.49 44.56 -45.15
C ASN A 161 42.88 43.92 -45.28
N ALA A 162 42.95 42.58 -45.29
CA ALA A 162 44.21 41.87 -45.55
C ALA A 162 44.80 42.23 -46.93
N LEU A 163 43.97 42.26 -47.98
CA LEU A 163 44.40 42.69 -49.31
C LEU A 163 44.88 44.15 -49.35
N LYS A 164 44.27 45.04 -48.56
CA LYS A 164 44.72 46.43 -48.44
C LYS A 164 46.09 46.52 -47.75
N GLU A 165 46.28 45.79 -46.66
CA GLU A 165 47.56 45.72 -45.95
C GLU A 165 48.68 45.16 -46.86
N GLU A 166 48.40 44.09 -47.59
CA GLU A 166 49.34 43.55 -48.59
C GLU A 166 49.69 44.59 -49.67
N LEU A 167 48.69 45.33 -50.16
CA LEU A 167 48.89 46.37 -51.17
C LEU A 167 49.71 47.55 -50.63
N GLU A 168 49.51 47.95 -49.37
CA GLU A 168 50.33 48.98 -48.71
C GLU A 168 51.77 48.49 -48.49
N ALA A 169 51.97 47.23 -48.10
CA ALA A 169 53.30 46.64 -47.97
C ALA A 169 54.04 46.59 -49.31
N ILE A 170 53.36 46.21 -50.40
CA ILE A 170 53.93 46.23 -51.77
C ILE A 170 54.30 47.65 -52.19
N LYS A 171 53.43 48.64 -51.92
CA LYS A 171 53.73 50.05 -52.20
C LYS A 171 54.94 50.55 -51.40
N ALA A 172 55.06 50.17 -50.13
CA ALA A 172 56.20 50.53 -49.30
C ALA A 172 57.50 49.90 -49.81
N HIS A 173 57.46 48.63 -50.22
CA HIS A 173 58.61 47.92 -50.80
C HIS A 173 59.08 48.55 -52.12
N ASN A 174 58.16 49.00 -52.97
CA ASN A 174 58.47 49.64 -54.25
C ASN A 174 58.97 51.10 -54.12
N ASN A 175 58.85 51.72 -52.94
CA ASN A 175 59.25 53.11 -52.67
C ASN A 175 60.57 53.24 -51.88
N THR A 176 61.23 52.13 -51.52
CA THR A 176 62.60 52.13 -51.00
C THR A 176 63.60 52.09 -52.16
N PRO A 177 64.44 53.13 -52.36
CA PRO A 177 65.44 53.20 -53.42
C PRO A 177 66.63 52.24 -53.22
#